data_AF-A0A9N9FBM5-F1
#
_entry.id   AF-A0A9N9FBM5-F1
#
_cell.length_a   1.000
_cell.length_b   1.000
_cell.length_c   1.000
_cell.angle_alpha   90.00
_cell.angle_beta   90.00
_cell.angle_gamma   90.00
#
_symmetry.space_group_name_H-M   'P 1'
#
loop_
_entity.id
_entity.type
_entity.pdbx_description
1 polymer ?
#
loop_
_entity_poly.entity_id
_entity_poly.type
_entity_poly.pdbx_seq_one_letter_code
_entity_poly.pdbx_strand_id
1 'polypeptide(L)' 'MTDKARLANPNAIIKTVILSDLEKEPKINITYSDGKKVHIRAGDKTIEHVLTIVNKHMRKLQEDEDFTT' A
#
# COMPACT_ATOMS: atom_id res chain seq x y z
N MET A 1 -3.26 -3.85 -16.54
CA MET A 1 -3.88 -3.02 -15.47
C MET A 1 -2.86 -2.30 -14.57
N THR A 2 -1.56 -2.32 -14.87
CA THR A 2 -0.52 -1.67 -14.04
C THR A 2 -0.36 -0.17 -14.32
N ASP A 3 -0.72 0.27 -15.53
CA ASP A 3 -0.37 1.63 -15.98
C ASP A 3 -1.33 2.70 -15.48
N LYS A 4 -2.63 2.40 -15.32
CA LYS A 4 -3.61 3.40 -14.83
C LYS A 4 -3.27 3.89 -13.42
N ALA A 5 -2.86 3.00 -12.52
CA ALA A 5 -2.49 3.39 -11.15
C ALA A 5 -1.19 4.20 -11.11
N ARG A 6 -0.22 3.87 -11.98
CA ARG A 6 1.02 4.65 -12.13
C ARG A 6 0.78 6.03 -12.75
N LEU A 7 -0.19 6.14 -13.66
CA LEU A 7 -0.62 7.42 -14.23
C LEU A 7 -1.32 8.31 -13.19
N ALA A 8 -2.13 7.70 -12.30
CA ALA A 8 -2.82 8.44 -11.25
C ALA A 8 -1.87 9.01 -10.19
N ASN A 9 -0.79 8.31 -9.87
CA ASN A 9 0.25 8.81 -8.98
C ASN A 9 1.66 8.45 -9.50
N PRO A 10 2.26 9.28 -10.36
CA PRO A 10 3.58 9.02 -10.93
C PRO A 10 4.70 9.11 -9.88
N ASN A 11 4.47 9.78 -8.76
CA ASN A 11 5.44 9.94 -7.68
C ASN A 11 5.45 8.74 -6.72
N ALA A 12 4.49 7.82 -6.82
CA ALA A 12 4.44 6.63 -5.99
C ALA A 12 5.61 5.70 -6.30
N ILE A 13 6.46 5.45 -5.31
CA ILE A 13 7.62 4.56 -5.43
C ILE A 13 7.21 3.13 -5.07
N ILE A 14 7.30 2.21 -6.03
CA ILE A 14 7.03 0.78 -5.83
C ILE A 14 8.37 0.03 -5.86
N LYS A 15 8.75 -0.56 -4.72
CA LYS A 15 9.96 -1.39 -4.60
C LYS A 15 9.58 -2.82 -4.26
N THR A 16 10.05 -3.77 -5.07
CA THR A 16 9.87 -5.21 -4.83
C THR A 16 11.22 -5.81 -4.46
N VAL A 17 11.24 -6.60 -3.40
CA VAL A 17 12.43 -7.34 -2.96
C VAL A 17 12.06 -8.81 -2.88
N ILE A 18 12.82 -9.64 -3.59
CA ILE A 18 12.69 -11.09 -3.51
C ILE A 18 13.60 -11.56 -2.37
N LEU A 19 13.01 -12.27 -1.40
CA LEU A 19 13.75 -12.81 -0.27
C LEU A 19 14.30 -14.18 -0.67
N SER A 20 15.60 -14.38 -0.51
CA SER A 20 16.27 -15.67 -0.75
C SER A 20 16.12 -16.62 0.46
N ASP A 21 15.86 -16.03 1.63
CA ASP A 21 15.69 -16.73 2.90
C ASP A 21 14.25 -17.26 3.01
N LEU A 22 14.12 -18.59 3.16
CA LEU A 22 12.86 -19.30 3.23
C LEU A 22 12.15 -19.13 4.59
N GLU A 23 12.87 -18.78 5.66
CA GLU A 23 12.29 -18.56 6.98
C GLU A 23 11.75 -17.14 7.16
N LYS A 24 12.11 -16.24 6.25
CA LYS A 24 11.77 -14.82 6.36
C LYS A 24 10.34 -14.56 5.88
N GLU A 25 9.50 -14.09 6.79
CA GLU A 25 8.09 -13.82 6.49
C GLU A 25 7.92 -12.78 5.35
N PRO A 26 7.04 -13.06 4.37
CA PRO A 26 6.69 -12.08 3.35
C PRO A 26 5.91 -10.92 3.96
N LYS A 27 6.34 -9.70 3.65
CA LYS A 27 5.73 -8.48 4.17
C LYS A 27 5.58 -7.41 3.10
N ILE A 28 4.53 -6.62 3.23
CA ILE A 28 4.26 -5.43 2.44
C ILE A 28 4.39 -4.23 3.37
N ASN A 29 5.23 -3.26 3.00
CA ASN A 29 5.41 -2.02 3.74
C ASN A 29 4.90 -0.87 2.89
N ILE A 30 4.01 -0.05 3.47
CA ILE A 30 3.39 1.08 2.79
C ILE A 30 3.67 2.32 3.63
N THR A 31 4.07 3.40 2.97
CA THR A 31 4.17 4.74 3.57
C THR A 31 3.29 5.66 2.76
N TYR A 32 2.32 6.27 3.43
CA TYR A 32 1.38 7.22 2.81
C TYR A 32 1.98 8.64 2.79
N SER A 33 1.34 9.55 2.06
CA SER A 33 1.76 10.96 1.92
C SER A 33 1.79 11.71 3.25
N ASP A 34 0.89 11.36 4.17
CA ASP A 34 0.84 11.88 5.55
C ASP A 34 1.96 11.34 6.46
N GLY A 35 2.86 10.49 5.93
CA GLY A 35 3.95 9.86 6.67
C GLY A 35 3.53 8.61 7.47
N LYS A 36 2.24 8.24 7.47
CA LYS A 36 1.78 7.03 8.16
C LYS A 36 2.35 5.79 7.49
N LYS A 37 2.77 4.84 8.32
CA LYS A 37 3.33 3.57 7.88
C LYS A 37 2.38 2.42 8.22
N VAL A 38 2.20 1.51 7.27
CA VAL A 38 1.43 0.27 7.45
C VAL A 38 2.31 -0.90 7.07
N HIS A 39 2.38 -1.86 7.99
CA HIS A 39 3.14 -3.09 7.85
C HIS A 39 2.16 -4.25 7.78
N ILE A 40 2.11 -4.94 6.66
CA ILE A 40 1.22 -6.07 6.42
C ILE A 40 2.09 -7.32 6.32
N ARG A 41 1.89 -8.27 7.23
CA ARG A 41 2.37 -9.65 7.05
C ARG A 41 1.44 -10.28 6.02
N ALA A 42 2.00 -10.68 4.89
CA ALA A 42 1.20 -11.08 3.72
C ALA A 42 0.97 -12.60 3.67
N GLY A 43 1.75 -13.39 4.42
CA GLY A 43 1.69 -14.85 4.37
C GLY A 43 0.35 -15.46 4.81
N ASP A 44 -0.44 -14.75 5.62
CA ASP A 44 -1.71 -15.20 6.18
C ASP A 44 -2.94 -14.49 5.58
N LYS A 45 -2.78 -13.67 4.54
CA LYS A 45 -3.85 -12.79 4.05
C LYS A 45 -4.17 -13.02 2.59
N THR A 46 -5.46 -13.01 2.28
CA THR A 46 -5.92 -12.96 0.89
C THR A 46 -5.68 -11.58 0.30
N ILE A 47 -5.67 -11.50 -1.03
CA ILE A 47 -5.47 -10.25 -1.77
C ILE A 47 -6.53 -9.21 -1.38
N GLU A 48 -7.78 -9.64 -1.22
CA GLU A 48 -8.91 -8.77 -0.85
C GLU A 48 -8.70 -8.14 0.53
N HIS A 49 -8.17 -8.91 1.48
CA HIS A 49 -7.89 -8.42 2.81
C HIS A 49 -6.77 -7.38 2.80
N VAL A 50 -5.71 -7.63 2.01
CA VAL A 50 -4.62 -6.65 1.82
C VAL A 50 -5.19 -5.36 1.23
N LEU A 51 -5.94 -5.43 0.12
CA LEU A 51 -6.55 -4.27 -0.52
C LEU A 51 -7.47 -3.50 0.43
N THR A 52 -8.22 -4.19 1.28
CA THR A 52 -9.09 -3.56 2.28
C THR A 52 -8.28 -2.73 3.28
N ILE A 53 -7.17 -3.28 3.81
CA ILE A 53 -6.29 -2.55 4.74
C ILE A 53 -5.70 -1.31 4.07
N VAL A 54 -5.22 -1.44 2.84
CA VAL A 54 -4.59 -0.33 2.10
C VAL A 54 -5.61 0.77 1.78
N ASN A 55 -6.77 0.39 1.24
CA ASN A 55 -7.79 1.34 0.83
C ASN A 55 -8.43 2.07 2.01
N LYS A 56 -8.47 1.47 3.21
CA LYS A 56 -9.06 2.11 4.40
C LYS A 56 -8.38 3.43 4.74
N HIS A 57 -7.04 3.47 4.76
CA HIS A 57 -6.32 4.71 5.08
C HIS A 57 -6.30 5.67 3.89
N MET A 58 -6.21 5.14 2.67
CA MET A 58 -6.26 5.95 1.46
C MET A 58 -7.58 6.73 1.32
N ARG A 59 -8.73 6.09 1.57
CA ARG A 59 -10.04 6.78 1.54
C ARG A 59 -10.13 7.91 2.56
N LYS A 60 -9.61 7.68 3.77
CA LYS A 60 -9.58 8.73 4.80
C LYS A 60 -8.78 9.96 4.33
N LEU A 61 -7.62 9.73 3.70
CA LEU A 61 -6.82 10.83 3.16
C LEU A 61 -7.54 11.58 2.03
N GLN A 62 -8.27 10.87 1.17
CA GLN A 62 -9.09 11.50 0.12
C GLN A 62 -10.22 12.36 0.72
N GLU A 63 -10.93 11.84 1.71
CA GLU A 63 -11.98 12.59 2.42
C GLU A 63 -11.42 13.85 3.10
N ASP A 64 -10.24 13.75 3.72
CA ASP A 64 -9.56 14.88 4.35
C ASP A 64 -9.12 15.94 3.30
N GLU A 65 -8.57 15.51 2.15
CA GLU A 65 -8.19 16.40 1.04
C GLU A 65 -9.40 17.12 0.43
N ASP A 66 -10.49 16.38 0.15
CA ASP A 66 -11.74 16.92 -0.41
C ASP A 66 -12.41 17.91 0.55
N PHE A 67 -12.29 17.73 1.88
CA PHE A 67 -12.82 18.67 2.87
C PHE A 67 -12.02 19.98 2.94
N THR A 68 -10.74 19.95 2.59
CA THR A 68 -9.85 21.11 2.65
C THR A 68 -9.80 21.95 1.37
N THR A 69 -10.49 21.52 0.31
CA THR A 69 -10.53 22.16 -1.03
C THR A 69 -11.88 22.83 -1.26
#